data_AF-A0A0L8VDW4-F1
#
_entry.id   AF-A0A0L8VDW4-F1
#
_cell.length_a   1.000
_cell.length_b   1.000
_cell.length_c   1.000
_cell.angle_alpha   90.00
_cell.angle_beta   90.00
_cell.angle_gamma   90.00
#
_symmetry.space_group_name_H-M   'P 1'
#
loop_
_entity.id
_entity.type
_entity.pdbx_description
1 polymer ?
#
loop_
_entity_poly.entity_id
_entity_poly.type
_entity_poly.pdbx_seq_one_letter_code
_entity_poly.pdbx_strand_id
1 'polypeptide(L)'
;MKSKLEYIWLDGFKPTQGLRAKTRIAENFSGKLEDCPVWSFDGSSTRQATGGASDLLLKPVAIFPDPDRNNAYVVMTEVLNPDGTPHETNGRAHIEEEDEDFWFGFEQEYFLMDPKTNKPLGFPADGYPAPQGPYYCGVGADKAFGRDIVEEHFDICLEAGLNVEGINAEVAAGQWEFQIFAKGAHNAGDQIWVARYFLERTAEKYGIVVDWHPKPLGKELDWNGSGMHANFSNGLMRTCGDKAVFTAICEEFGKNIKEHIDVYGAYNDQRLTGLHETAAITDFSYGVSDRGSSIRIPVGTVEDGWKGRLEDRRPASNGDPYKIAAVIIKTTHKAVAKM
;
A
#
# COMPACT_ATOMS: atom_id res chain seq x y z
N MET A 1 -16.82 20.57 -22.89
CA MET A 1 -15.36 20.68 -22.60
C MET A 1 -14.75 19.28 -22.68
N LYS A 2 -13.50 19.12 -23.12
CA LYS A 2 -12.83 17.81 -23.23
C LYS A 2 -12.03 17.53 -21.97
N SER A 3 -12.28 16.38 -21.33
CA SER A 3 -11.58 15.92 -20.12
C SER A 3 -10.67 14.74 -20.43
N LYS A 4 -9.51 14.67 -19.80
CA LYS A 4 -8.60 13.52 -19.86
C LYS A 4 -8.95 12.54 -18.74
N LEU A 5 -9.14 11.27 -19.08
CA LEU A 5 -9.33 10.21 -18.10
C LEU A 5 -8.13 9.26 -18.21
N GLU A 6 -7.25 9.29 -17.21
CA GLU A 6 -6.11 8.40 -17.07
C GLU A 6 -6.57 7.11 -16.40
N TYR A 7 -6.74 6.04 -17.17
CA TYR A 7 -7.14 4.75 -16.64
C TYR A 7 -5.89 4.06 -16.12
N ILE A 8 -5.85 3.75 -14.83
CA ILE A 8 -4.77 3.02 -14.19
C ILE A 8 -5.23 1.61 -13.78
N TRP A 9 -4.31 0.64 -13.87
CA TRP A 9 -4.57 -0.75 -13.51
C TRP A 9 -3.28 -1.49 -13.11
N LEU A 10 -3.44 -2.65 -12.48
CA LEU A 10 -2.33 -3.53 -12.10
C LEU A 10 -2.05 -4.55 -13.21
N ASP A 11 -0.78 -4.71 -13.55
CA ASP A 11 -0.33 -5.70 -14.52
C ASP A 11 -0.21 -7.12 -13.94
N GLY A 12 0.26 -8.07 -14.75
CA GLY A 12 0.46 -9.47 -14.38
C GLY A 12 1.91 -9.86 -14.11
N PHE A 13 2.79 -8.89 -13.86
CA PHE A 13 4.18 -9.23 -13.51
C PHE A 13 4.22 -9.95 -12.16
N LYS A 14 5.15 -10.89 -12.06
CA LYS A 14 5.39 -11.72 -10.87
C LYS A 14 6.86 -11.55 -10.44
N PRO A 15 7.13 -11.56 -9.12
CA PRO A 15 6.19 -11.85 -8.04
C PRO A 15 5.40 -10.62 -7.53
N THR A 16 5.72 -9.42 -8.01
CA THR A 16 5.05 -8.17 -7.63
C THR A 16 4.44 -7.51 -8.87
N GLN A 17 3.19 -7.07 -8.77
CA GLN A 17 2.48 -6.36 -9.83
C GLN A 17 2.96 -4.91 -9.92
N GLY A 18 3.05 -4.38 -11.14
CA GLY A 18 3.30 -2.96 -11.41
C GLY A 18 2.03 -2.21 -11.83
N LEU A 19 2.08 -0.89 -11.74
CA LEU A 19 1.04 -0.02 -12.28
C LEU A 19 1.22 0.22 -13.77
N ARG A 20 0.10 0.34 -14.48
CA ARG A 20 0.01 0.72 -15.89
C ARG A 20 -1.01 1.83 -16.03
N ALA A 21 -0.84 2.67 -17.04
CA ALA A 21 -1.72 3.80 -17.27
C ALA A 21 -1.90 4.07 -18.77
N LYS A 22 -3.08 4.60 -19.13
CA LYS A 22 -3.29 5.24 -20.44
C LYS A 22 -4.44 6.23 -20.40
N THR A 23 -4.35 7.27 -21.22
CA THR A 23 -5.36 8.33 -21.27
C THR A 23 -6.39 8.11 -22.38
N ARG A 24 -7.67 8.29 -22.06
CA ARG A 24 -8.73 8.59 -23.05
C ARG A 24 -9.24 10.01 -22.90
N ILE A 25 -9.84 10.53 -23.97
CA ILE A 25 -10.59 11.78 -23.95
C ILE A 25 -12.07 11.48 -23.76
N ALA A 26 -12.71 12.21 -22.84
CA ALA A 26 -14.16 12.24 -22.68
C ALA A 26 -14.69 13.65 -23.03
N GLU A 27 -15.85 13.69 -23.70
CA GLU A 27 -16.53 14.93 -24.02
C GLU A 27 -17.70 15.15 -23.07
N ASN A 28 -17.84 16.37 -22.53
CA ASN A 28 -18.93 16.74 -21.62
C ASN A 28 -19.03 15.84 -20.37
N PHE A 29 -17.88 15.40 -19.87
CA PHE A 29 -17.76 14.53 -18.71
C PHE A 29 -18.20 15.24 -17.42
N SER A 30 -19.07 14.61 -16.60
CA SER A 30 -19.58 15.25 -15.38
C SER A 30 -18.62 15.24 -14.20
N GLY A 31 -17.51 14.49 -14.30
CA GLY A 31 -16.58 14.28 -13.18
C GLY A 31 -16.92 13.06 -12.32
N LYS A 32 -17.92 12.27 -12.70
CA LYS A 32 -18.42 11.14 -11.89
C LYS A 32 -17.97 9.79 -12.41
N LEU A 33 -17.89 8.81 -11.51
CA LEU A 33 -17.42 7.46 -11.82
C LEU A 33 -18.35 6.74 -12.80
N GLU A 34 -19.67 6.89 -12.64
CA GLU A 34 -20.68 6.24 -13.48
C GLU A 34 -20.62 6.67 -14.96
N ASP A 35 -20.03 7.83 -15.23
CA ASP A 35 -19.81 8.33 -16.59
C ASP A 35 -18.55 7.73 -17.23
N CYS A 36 -17.72 7.02 -16.46
CA CYS A 36 -16.51 6.38 -16.97
C CYS A 36 -16.88 5.08 -17.69
N PRO A 37 -16.72 5.00 -19.02
CA PRO A 37 -16.99 3.77 -19.74
C PRO A 37 -15.96 2.68 -19.40
N VAL A 38 -16.38 1.42 -19.42
CA VAL A 38 -15.45 0.29 -19.50
C VAL A 38 -14.56 0.47 -20.73
N TRP A 39 -13.28 0.16 -20.57
CA TRP A 39 -12.31 0.18 -21.67
C TRP A 39 -11.63 -1.18 -21.80
N SER A 40 -10.77 -1.34 -22.79
CA SER A 40 -10.02 -2.57 -23.02
C SER A 40 -8.55 -2.26 -23.21
N PHE A 41 -7.67 -3.23 -23.01
CA PHE A 41 -6.24 -3.15 -23.28
C PHE A 41 -5.69 -4.50 -23.74
N ASP A 42 -4.49 -4.47 -24.33
CA ASP A 42 -3.78 -5.67 -24.74
C ASP A 42 -3.05 -6.30 -23.53
N GLY A 43 -3.63 -7.37 -22.99
CA GLY A 43 -3.08 -8.13 -21.87
C GLY A 43 -1.79 -8.89 -22.19
N SER A 44 -1.46 -9.10 -23.46
CA SER A 44 -0.21 -9.77 -23.84
C SER A 44 1.02 -8.93 -23.52
N SER A 45 0.87 -7.61 -23.57
CA SER A 45 1.91 -6.63 -23.26
C SER A 45 2.10 -6.38 -21.76
N THR A 46 1.25 -6.99 -20.91
CA THR A 46 1.26 -6.76 -19.45
C THR A 46 1.35 -8.06 -18.64
N ARG A 47 1.70 -9.19 -19.28
CA ARG A 47 1.76 -10.53 -18.66
C ARG A 47 0.42 -11.06 -18.15
N GLN A 48 -0.68 -10.62 -18.74
CA GLN A 48 -2.04 -11.02 -18.34
C GLN A 48 -2.75 -11.89 -19.38
N ALA A 49 -2.25 -11.96 -20.60
CA ALA A 49 -2.79 -12.86 -21.62
C ALA A 49 -1.66 -13.41 -22.52
N THR A 50 -1.96 -14.49 -23.25
CA THR A 50 -1.05 -15.09 -24.24
C THR A 50 -1.75 -15.25 -25.59
N GLY A 51 -1.05 -14.98 -26.69
CA GLY A 51 -1.53 -15.32 -28.04
C GLY A 51 -2.55 -14.34 -28.63
N GLY A 52 -3.39 -14.83 -29.55
CA GLY A 52 -4.29 -14.01 -30.38
C GLY A 52 -5.62 -13.56 -29.76
N ALA A 53 -5.88 -13.91 -28.50
CA ALA A 53 -7.05 -13.46 -27.73
C ALA A 53 -6.56 -12.76 -26.46
N SER A 54 -6.04 -11.53 -26.61
CA SER A 54 -5.35 -10.80 -25.55
C SER A 54 -6.13 -9.61 -24.97
N ASP A 55 -7.31 -9.30 -25.51
CA ASP A 55 -8.13 -8.21 -24.99
C ASP A 55 -8.60 -8.52 -23.56
N LEU A 56 -8.32 -7.61 -22.64
CA LEU A 56 -8.85 -7.60 -21.28
C LEU A 56 -9.59 -6.29 -21.04
N LEU A 57 -10.50 -6.28 -20.07
CA LEU A 57 -11.35 -5.12 -19.78
C LEU A 57 -10.84 -4.36 -18.55
N LEU A 58 -10.97 -3.03 -18.61
CA LEU A 58 -10.75 -2.10 -17.50
C LEU A 58 -12.10 -1.59 -17.03
N LYS A 59 -12.54 -2.04 -15.85
CA LYS A 59 -13.78 -1.58 -15.23
C LYS A 59 -13.46 -0.48 -14.21
N PRO A 60 -13.94 0.77 -14.40
CA PRO A 60 -13.78 1.84 -13.41
C PRO A 60 -14.36 1.47 -12.05
N VAL A 61 -13.58 1.72 -11.00
CA VAL A 61 -13.99 1.45 -9.59
C VAL A 61 -13.79 2.63 -8.66
N ALA A 62 -12.87 3.55 -8.96
CA ALA A 62 -12.74 4.82 -8.27
C ALA A 62 -12.24 5.91 -9.23
N ILE A 63 -12.53 7.16 -8.91
CA ILE A 63 -12.12 8.33 -9.70
C ILE A 63 -11.67 9.46 -8.79
N PHE A 64 -10.57 10.11 -9.20
CA PHE A 64 -9.97 11.23 -8.49
C PHE A 64 -9.60 12.33 -9.51
N PRO A 65 -9.78 13.63 -9.19
CA PRO A 65 -9.16 14.69 -9.97
C PRO A 65 -7.65 14.49 -10.10
N ASP A 66 -7.08 14.85 -11.25
CA ASP A 66 -5.62 14.81 -11.47
C ASP A 66 -5.07 16.25 -11.44
N PRO A 67 -4.55 16.72 -10.29
CA PRO A 67 -4.15 18.11 -10.10
C PRO A 67 -2.96 18.53 -10.98
N ASP A 68 -2.11 17.57 -11.35
CA ASP A 68 -0.94 17.79 -12.22
C ASP A 68 -1.31 18.08 -13.68
N ARG A 69 -2.56 17.83 -14.09
CA ARG A 69 -2.95 17.84 -15.50
C ARG A 69 -4.22 18.63 -15.71
N ASN A 70 -4.16 19.58 -16.65
CA ASN A 70 -5.31 20.43 -17.03
C ASN A 70 -6.56 19.60 -17.39
N ASN A 71 -7.65 19.79 -16.64
CA ASN A 71 -8.94 19.10 -16.84
C ASN A 71 -8.78 17.57 -16.99
N ALA A 72 -8.16 16.94 -16.00
CA ALA A 72 -7.87 15.52 -15.99
C ALA A 72 -8.37 14.83 -14.71
N TYR A 73 -8.56 13.52 -14.82
CA TYR A 73 -8.94 12.61 -13.76
C TYR A 73 -8.11 11.35 -13.84
N VAL A 74 -7.73 10.79 -12.70
CA VAL A 74 -7.22 9.42 -12.57
C VAL A 74 -8.39 8.50 -12.26
N VAL A 75 -8.50 7.41 -13.00
CA VAL A 75 -9.56 6.41 -12.88
C VAL A 75 -8.91 5.08 -12.50
N MET A 76 -9.07 4.68 -11.24
CA MET A 76 -8.65 3.35 -10.78
C MET A 76 -9.59 2.30 -11.36
N THR A 77 -9.04 1.22 -11.88
CA THR A 77 -9.82 0.17 -12.56
C THR A 77 -9.48 -1.23 -12.08
N GLU A 78 -10.48 -2.10 -12.14
CA GLU A 78 -10.29 -3.55 -12.08
C GLU A 78 -10.01 -4.13 -13.45
N VAL A 79 -9.21 -5.20 -13.48
CA VAL A 79 -8.97 -6.00 -14.68
C VAL A 79 -9.97 -7.17 -14.72
N LEU A 80 -10.71 -7.27 -15.81
CA LEU A 80 -11.66 -8.36 -16.06
C LEU A 80 -11.28 -9.11 -17.35
N ASN A 81 -11.68 -10.37 -17.41
CA ASN A 81 -11.70 -11.19 -18.63
C ASN A 81 -12.73 -10.63 -19.64
N PRO A 82 -12.66 -11.03 -20.92
CA PRO A 82 -13.63 -10.64 -21.94
C PRO A 82 -15.10 -10.96 -21.61
N ASP A 83 -15.33 -11.99 -20.80
CA ASP A 83 -16.67 -12.40 -20.36
C ASP A 83 -17.20 -11.59 -19.16
N GLY A 84 -16.40 -10.64 -18.65
CA GLY A 84 -16.72 -9.79 -17.51
C GLY A 84 -16.39 -10.38 -16.15
N THR A 85 -15.84 -11.60 -16.07
CA THR A 85 -15.37 -12.18 -14.81
C THR A 85 -14.06 -11.53 -14.35
N PRO A 86 -13.78 -11.44 -13.03
CA PRO A 86 -12.49 -10.95 -12.55
C PRO A 86 -11.31 -11.73 -13.13
N HIS A 87 -10.31 -11.02 -13.64
CA HIS A 87 -9.07 -11.64 -14.09
C HIS A 87 -8.27 -12.20 -12.89
N GLU A 88 -7.44 -13.23 -13.08
CA GLU A 88 -6.68 -13.86 -11.98
C GLU A 88 -5.73 -12.90 -11.22
N THR A 89 -5.35 -11.79 -11.86
CA THR A 89 -4.50 -10.74 -11.26
C THR A 89 -5.30 -9.67 -10.51
N ASN A 90 -6.63 -9.75 -10.51
CA ASN A 90 -7.51 -8.78 -9.88
C ASN A 90 -7.52 -9.00 -8.35
N GLY A 91 -6.59 -8.34 -7.66
CA GLY A 91 -6.52 -8.37 -6.19
C GLY A 91 -7.75 -7.78 -5.50
N ARG A 92 -8.41 -6.81 -6.13
CA ARG A 92 -9.62 -6.16 -5.61
C ARG A 92 -10.77 -7.15 -5.43
N ALA A 93 -10.89 -8.12 -6.34
CA ALA A 93 -11.91 -9.18 -6.28
C ALA A 93 -11.72 -10.20 -5.13
N HIS A 94 -10.62 -10.14 -4.37
CA HIS A 94 -10.47 -10.96 -3.15
C HIS A 94 -11.34 -10.44 -1.98
N ILE A 95 -11.87 -9.22 -2.09
CA ILE A 95 -12.83 -8.67 -1.14
C ILE A 95 -14.23 -9.13 -1.60
N GLU A 96 -14.67 -10.29 -1.09
CA GLU A 96 -15.92 -10.93 -1.53
C GLU A 96 -17.17 -10.16 -1.07
N GLU A 97 -17.14 -9.61 0.14
CA GLU A 97 -18.20 -8.79 0.71
C GLU A 97 -17.59 -7.49 1.27
N GLU A 98 -18.16 -6.35 0.91
CA GLU A 98 -17.73 -5.08 1.50
C GLU A 98 -18.21 -5.00 2.94
N ASP A 99 -17.28 -4.71 3.84
CA ASP A 99 -17.58 -4.36 5.22
C ASP A 99 -17.10 -2.92 5.48
N GLU A 100 -18.01 -1.96 5.25
CA GLU A 100 -17.74 -0.53 5.47
C GLU A 100 -17.52 -0.17 6.96
N ASP A 101 -17.82 -1.10 7.89
CA ASP A 101 -17.52 -0.93 9.31
C ASP A 101 -16.01 -1.08 9.59
N PHE A 102 -15.27 -1.78 8.71
CA PHE A 102 -13.83 -1.83 8.80
C PHE A 102 -13.19 -0.52 8.40
N TRP A 103 -12.29 -0.06 9.25
CA TRP A 103 -11.43 1.08 8.99
C TRP A 103 -10.00 0.58 8.83
N PHE A 104 -9.32 1.06 7.80
CA PHE A 104 -7.93 0.73 7.50
C PHE A 104 -7.08 1.99 7.48
N GLY A 105 -5.90 1.92 8.07
CA GLY A 105 -4.83 2.90 7.93
C GLY A 105 -3.56 2.19 7.45
N PHE A 106 -3.13 2.43 6.21
CA PHE A 106 -1.91 1.84 5.68
C PHE A 106 -0.75 2.83 5.75
N GLU A 107 0.37 2.37 6.30
CA GLU A 107 1.63 3.11 6.44
C GLU A 107 2.59 2.65 5.34
N GLN A 108 2.57 3.31 4.17
CA GLN A 108 3.34 2.88 3.00
C GLN A 108 4.78 3.41 3.05
N GLU A 109 5.73 2.53 3.34
CA GLU A 109 7.16 2.85 3.25
C GLU A 109 7.72 2.57 1.84
N TYR A 110 8.74 3.32 1.42
CA TYR A 110 9.44 3.15 0.15
C TYR A 110 10.83 3.79 0.17
N PHE A 111 11.68 3.40 -0.79
CA PHE A 111 12.94 4.08 -1.06
C PHE A 111 12.87 4.89 -2.34
N LEU A 112 13.52 6.06 -2.33
CA LEU A 112 13.82 6.82 -3.54
C LEU A 112 15.21 6.43 -4.04
N MET A 113 15.28 5.87 -5.24
CA MET A 113 16.50 5.32 -5.84
C MET A 113 16.99 6.18 -7.01
N ASP A 114 18.28 6.48 -7.03
CA ASP A 114 18.93 7.05 -8.22
C ASP A 114 19.21 5.93 -9.24
N PRO A 115 18.55 5.92 -10.40
CA PRO A 115 18.72 4.86 -11.39
C PRO A 115 20.13 4.83 -12.01
N LYS A 116 20.92 5.92 -11.90
CA LYS A 116 22.30 5.96 -12.42
C LYS A 116 23.26 5.17 -11.56
N THR A 117 23.05 5.19 -10.24
CA THR A 117 23.90 4.51 -9.26
C THR A 117 23.27 3.21 -8.76
N ASN A 118 21.97 3.01 -9.01
CA ASN A 118 21.16 1.92 -8.46
C ASN A 118 21.25 1.88 -6.92
N LYS A 119 21.19 3.06 -6.29
CA LYS A 119 21.30 3.24 -4.84
C LYS A 119 20.25 4.23 -4.33
N PRO A 120 19.89 4.18 -3.03
CA PRO A 120 19.02 5.19 -2.45
C PRO A 120 19.60 6.59 -2.53
N LEU A 121 18.72 7.59 -2.63
CA LEU A 121 19.12 8.99 -2.49
C LEU A 121 19.79 9.21 -1.12
N GLY A 122 20.93 9.88 -1.14
CA GLY A 122 21.79 10.09 0.04
C GLY A 122 22.92 9.07 0.17
N PHE A 123 22.91 7.97 -0.58
CA PHE A 123 24.04 7.04 -0.63
C PHE A 123 25.12 7.56 -1.59
N PRO A 124 26.42 7.48 -1.22
CA PRO A 124 27.49 7.79 -2.15
C PRO A 124 27.64 6.68 -3.19
N ALA A 125 28.02 7.05 -4.43
CA ALA A 125 28.19 6.12 -5.55
C ALA A 125 29.09 4.93 -5.18
N ASP A 126 30.19 5.17 -4.47
CA ASP A 126 31.18 4.14 -4.10
C ASP A 126 31.17 3.77 -2.60
N GLY A 127 30.03 3.84 -1.92
CA GLY A 127 29.97 3.39 -0.53
C GLY A 127 28.59 3.47 0.11
N TYR A 128 28.60 3.76 1.40
CA TYR A 128 27.44 3.91 2.27
C TYR A 128 27.50 5.28 2.97
N PRO A 129 26.35 5.87 3.32
CA PRO A 129 26.33 7.05 4.18
C PRO A 129 26.70 6.67 5.62
N ALA A 130 26.61 7.63 6.55
CA ALA A 130 26.77 7.33 7.97
C ALA A 130 25.73 6.29 8.43
N PRO A 131 26.00 5.52 9.52
CA PRO A 131 25.03 4.56 10.03
C PRO A 131 23.66 5.19 10.35
N GLN A 132 22.61 4.36 10.36
CA GLN A 132 21.25 4.77 10.70
C GLN A 132 21.17 5.46 12.07
N GLY A 133 20.23 6.38 12.22
CA GLY A 133 20.06 7.19 13.43
C GLY A 133 19.66 8.64 13.15
N PRO A 134 20.43 9.41 12.35
CA PRO A 134 20.13 10.82 12.11
C PRO A 134 19.02 11.06 11.05
N TYR A 135 18.59 10.02 10.33
CA TYR A 135 17.69 10.13 9.18
C TYR A 135 16.20 10.18 9.54
N TYR A 136 15.76 9.34 10.49
CA TYR A 136 14.36 9.29 10.93
C TYR A 136 13.88 10.67 11.40
N CYS A 137 12.82 11.17 10.76
CA CYS A 137 12.29 12.53 10.99
C CYS A 137 13.37 13.64 10.94
N GLY A 138 14.45 13.42 10.19
CA GLY A 138 15.59 14.33 10.10
C GLY A 138 15.29 15.60 9.31
N VAL A 139 15.96 16.69 9.67
CA VAL A 139 15.93 17.98 8.95
C VAL A 139 17.37 18.41 8.67
N GLY A 140 17.63 18.79 7.40
CA GLY A 140 18.94 19.18 6.90
C GLY A 140 19.31 18.43 5.62
N ALA A 141 20.12 19.06 4.78
CA ALA A 141 20.56 18.50 3.50
C ALA A 141 21.44 17.25 3.64
N ASP A 142 21.97 17.00 4.83
CA ASP A 142 22.77 15.83 5.21
C ASP A 142 21.93 14.66 5.74
N LYS A 143 20.60 14.85 5.88
CA LYS A 143 19.69 13.87 6.52
C LYS A 143 18.45 13.55 5.70
N ALA A 144 17.81 14.56 5.11
CA ALA A 144 16.54 14.42 4.41
C ALA A 144 16.74 14.48 2.89
N PHE A 145 16.84 13.32 2.25
CA PHE A 145 17.12 13.20 0.82
C PHE A 145 15.84 12.96 0.02
N GLY A 146 15.55 13.82 -0.96
CA GLY A 146 14.37 13.69 -1.83
C GLY A 146 13.09 14.34 -1.29
N ARG A 147 13.17 15.20 -0.26
CA ARG A 147 12.00 15.86 0.35
C ARG A 147 11.10 16.57 -0.67
N ASP A 148 11.67 17.22 -1.69
CA ASP A 148 10.87 17.92 -2.72
C ASP A 148 9.90 16.98 -3.45
N ILE A 149 10.32 15.73 -3.72
CA ILE A 149 9.46 14.71 -4.34
C ILE A 149 8.32 14.32 -3.39
N VAL A 150 8.62 14.21 -2.10
CA VAL A 150 7.69 13.79 -1.06
C VAL A 150 6.62 14.86 -0.80
N GLU A 151 7.03 16.12 -0.67
CA GLU A 151 6.11 17.24 -0.47
C GLU A 151 5.21 17.43 -1.70
N GLU A 152 5.76 17.36 -2.93
CA GLU A 152 4.95 17.45 -4.15
C GLU A 152 3.95 16.30 -4.26
N HIS A 153 4.36 15.06 -3.96
CA HIS A 153 3.47 13.90 -3.92
C HIS A 153 2.35 14.09 -2.89
N PHE A 154 2.68 14.61 -1.70
CA PHE A 154 1.73 14.84 -0.63
C PHE A 154 0.68 15.89 -1.02
N ASP A 155 1.10 17.02 -1.60
CA ASP A 155 0.20 18.06 -2.13
C ASP A 155 -0.72 17.50 -3.23
N ILE A 156 -0.18 16.72 -4.16
CA ILE A 156 -0.98 16.06 -5.22
C ILE A 156 -2.05 15.14 -4.60
N CYS A 157 -1.69 14.34 -3.59
CA CYS A 157 -2.66 13.46 -2.94
C CYS A 157 -3.77 14.25 -2.24
N LEU A 158 -3.43 15.33 -1.53
CA LEU A 158 -4.39 16.22 -0.88
C LEU A 158 -5.33 16.90 -1.89
N GLU A 159 -4.79 17.46 -2.97
CA GLU A 159 -5.57 18.13 -4.01
C GLU A 159 -6.45 17.17 -4.82
N ALA A 160 -6.00 15.92 -5.02
CA ALA A 160 -6.80 14.86 -5.63
C ALA A 160 -7.89 14.31 -4.69
N GLY A 161 -7.89 14.72 -3.41
CA GLY A 161 -8.89 14.31 -2.42
C GLY A 161 -8.65 12.92 -1.82
N LEU A 162 -7.42 12.40 -1.89
CA LEU A 162 -7.04 11.22 -1.12
C LEU A 162 -6.96 11.58 0.35
N ASN A 163 -7.37 10.65 1.22
CA ASN A 163 -7.34 10.84 2.66
C ASN A 163 -5.98 10.41 3.24
N VAL A 164 -4.93 11.12 2.80
CA VAL A 164 -3.60 11.03 3.38
C VAL A 164 -3.58 11.67 4.77
N GLU A 165 -2.99 10.99 5.75
CA GLU A 165 -2.96 11.44 7.15
C GLU A 165 -1.61 12.05 7.55
N GLY A 166 -0.56 11.75 6.80
CA GLY A 166 0.78 12.26 7.09
C GLY A 166 1.86 11.67 6.20
N ILE A 167 3.07 12.16 6.44
CA ILE A 167 4.34 11.71 5.85
C ILE A 167 5.45 11.80 6.90
N ASN A 168 6.48 10.95 6.78
CA ASN A 168 7.72 11.09 7.54
C ASN A 168 8.93 10.56 6.76
N ALA A 169 10.11 11.10 7.08
CA ALA A 169 11.37 10.48 6.69
C ALA A 169 11.58 9.24 7.56
N GLU A 170 11.93 8.12 6.93
CA GLU A 170 12.13 6.85 7.60
C GLU A 170 13.57 6.66 8.11
N VAL A 171 13.83 5.52 8.74
CA VAL A 171 15.09 5.24 9.46
C VAL A 171 16.33 5.25 8.55
N ALA A 172 16.21 4.84 7.28
CA ALA A 172 17.32 4.83 6.34
C ALA A 172 17.36 6.08 5.45
N ALA A 173 18.57 6.49 5.04
CA ALA A 173 18.72 7.60 4.09
C ALA A 173 18.01 7.30 2.76
N GLY A 174 17.15 8.22 2.32
CA GLY A 174 16.35 8.07 1.11
C GLY A 174 15.09 7.22 1.27
N GLN A 175 14.80 6.74 2.48
CA GLN A 175 13.56 6.04 2.81
C GLN A 175 12.51 7.03 3.35
N TRP A 176 11.26 6.84 2.93
CA TRP A 176 10.14 7.69 3.31
C TRP A 176 8.87 6.86 3.52
N GLU A 177 7.90 7.47 4.19
CA GLU A 177 6.58 6.90 4.42
C GLU A 177 5.48 7.92 4.14
N PHE A 178 4.33 7.45 3.63
CA PHE A 178 3.06 8.17 3.66
C PHE A 178 1.96 7.29 4.25
N GLN A 179 0.98 7.90 4.92
CA GLN A 179 -0.12 7.17 5.55
C GLN A 179 -1.46 7.52 4.89
N ILE A 180 -2.31 6.52 4.63
CA ILE A 180 -3.69 6.71 4.15
C ILE A 180 -4.67 5.98 5.05
N PHE A 181 -5.71 6.69 5.45
CA PHE A 181 -6.87 6.11 6.12
C PHE A 181 -8.07 6.02 5.19
N ALA A 182 -8.81 4.92 5.26
CA ALA A 182 -10.10 4.79 4.60
C ALA A 182 -11.04 3.86 5.36
N LYS A 183 -12.33 4.06 5.14
CA LYS A 183 -13.40 3.13 5.57
C LYS A 183 -13.71 2.20 4.40
N GLY A 184 -13.84 0.91 4.69
CA GLY A 184 -14.01 -0.14 3.69
C GLY A 184 -12.68 -0.54 3.04
N ALA A 185 -12.54 -1.83 2.73
CA ALA A 185 -11.31 -2.39 2.18
C ALA A 185 -11.09 -1.97 0.72
N HIS A 186 -12.16 -1.85 -0.07
CA HIS A 186 -12.06 -1.39 -1.44
C HIS A 186 -11.52 0.02 -1.52
N ASN A 187 -12.08 0.95 -0.74
CA ASN A 187 -11.66 2.34 -0.72
C ASN A 187 -10.21 2.50 -0.22
N ALA A 188 -9.80 1.73 0.79
CA ALA A 188 -8.42 1.73 1.29
C ALA A 188 -7.42 1.29 0.21
N GLY A 189 -7.72 0.19 -0.49
CA GLY A 189 -6.86 -0.29 -1.59
C GLY A 189 -6.86 0.64 -2.79
N ASP A 190 -8.02 1.19 -3.17
CA ASP A 190 -8.16 2.13 -4.28
C ASP A 190 -7.28 3.37 -4.05
N GLN A 191 -7.32 3.95 -2.85
CA GLN A 191 -6.52 5.13 -2.50
C GLN A 191 -5.02 4.84 -2.40
N ILE A 192 -4.61 3.69 -1.83
CA ILE A 192 -3.18 3.32 -1.78
C ILE A 192 -2.61 3.17 -3.19
N TRP A 193 -3.31 2.49 -4.10
CA TRP A 193 -2.82 2.31 -5.47
C TRP A 193 -2.77 3.63 -6.25
N VAL A 194 -3.76 4.52 -6.06
CA VAL A 194 -3.73 5.86 -6.67
C VAL A 194 -2.60 6.71 -6.09
N ALA A 195 -2.34 6.63 -4.79
CA ALA A 195 -1.21 7.33 -4.17
C ALA A 195 0.14 6.81 -4.67
N ARG A 196 0.29 5.49 -4.83
CA ARG A 196 1.49 4.87 -5.44
C ARG A 196 1.68 5.36 -6.88
N TYR A 197 0.61 5.43 -7.67
CA TYR A 197 0.66 5.98 -9.03
C TYR A 197 1.11 7.44 -9.06
N PHE A 198 0.54 8.28 -8.19
CA PHE A 198 0.96 9.67 -8.08
C PHE A 198 2.41 9.81 -7.66
N LEU A 199 2.89 8.98 -6.72
CA LEU A 199 4.29 9.00 -6.29
C LEU A 199 5.25 8.62 -7.42
N GLU A 200 5.00 7.51 -8.12
CA GLU A 200 5.84 7.07 -9.25
C GLU A 200 5.88 8.15 -10.34
N ARG A 201 4.72 8.67 -10.74
CA ARG A 201 4.63 9.74 -11.74
C ARG A 201 5.29 11.04 -11.29
N THR A 202 5.26 11.35 -10.00
CA THR A 202 5.97 12.52 -9.45
C THR A 202 7.48 12.28 -9.54
N ALA A 203 7.97 11.14 -9.08
CA ALA A 203 9.38 10.78 -9.13
C ALA A 203 9.95 10.74 -10.56
N GLU A 204 9.15 10.37 -11.56
CA GLU A 204 9.51 10.47 -12.99
C GLU A 204 9.97 11.88 -13.39
N LYS A 205 9.32 12.94 -12.88
CA LYS A 205 9.69 14.35 -13.16
C LYS A 205 11.12 14.67 -12.69
N TYR A 206 11.56 13.97 -11.65
CA TYR A 206 12.88 14.13 -11.03
C TYR A 206 13.91 13.11 -11.56
N GLY A 207 13.51 12.17 -12.43
CA GLY A 207 14.36 11.10 -12.91
C GLY A 207 14.76 10.10 -11.82
N ILE A 208 13.92 9.95 -10.80
CA ILE A 208 14.11 9.07 -9.64
C ILE A 208 13.15 7.89 -9.72
N VAL A 209 13.59 6.73 -9.24
CA VAL A 209 12.77 5.52 -9.18
C VAL A 209 12.25 5.31 -7.77
N VAL A 210 10.98 4.97 -7.63
CA VAL A 210 10.40 4.51 -6.36
C VAL A 210 10.63 3.00 -6.26
N ASP A 211 11.22 2.55 -5.16
CA ASP A 211 11.46 1.14 -4.89
C ASP A 211 10.54 0.65 -3.78
N TRP A 212 9.69 -0.30 -4.15
CA TRP A 212 8.72 -0.95 -3.26
C TRP A 212 9.26 -2.23 -2.62
N HIS A 213 10.46 -2.69 -2.97
CA HIS A 213 11.02 -3.94 -2.46
C HIS A 213 11.16 -3.87 -0.93
N PRO A 214 10.75 -4.89 -0.16
CA PRO A 214 10.74 -4.81 1.31
C PRO A 214 12.12 -4.78 1.95
N LYS A 215 13.18 -5.07 1.19
CA LYS A 215 14.57 -5.03 1.67
C LYS A 215 15.52 -4.68 0.51
N PRO A 216 15.49 -3.46 -0.03
CA PRO A 216 16.14 -3.14 -1.32
C PRO A 216 17.67 -3.20 -1.23
N LEU A 217 18.23 -2.99 -0.03
CA LEU A 217 19.66 -3.07 0.24
C LEU A 217 20.14 -4.50 0.57
N GLY A 218 19.24 -5.48 0.58
CA GLY A 218 19.54 -6.87 0.90
C GLY A 218 19.56 -7.19 2.40
N LYS A 219 19.24 -8.44 2.73
CA LYS A 219 19.06 -8.89 4.13
C LYS A 219 20.33 -8.92 4.98
N GLU A 220 21.49 -8.99 4.34
CA GLU A 220 22.79 -9.08 5.01
C GLU A 220 23.35 -7.71 5.42
N LEU A 221 22.74 -6.61 4.96
CA LEU A 221 23.15 -5.26 5.32
C LEU A 221 22.31 -4.70 6.47
N ASP A 222 22.97 -3.92 7.33
CA ASP A 222 22.39 -3.26 8.51
C ASP A 222 21.65 -1.97 8.12
N TRP A 223 20.64 -2.11 7.26
CA TRP A 223 19.71 -1.05 6.86
C TRP A 223 18.28 -1.52 7.02
N ASN A 224 17.36 -0.64 7.42
CA ASN A 224 15.95 -0.97 7.55
C ASN A 224 15.36 -1.47 6.22
N GLY A 225 14.37 -2.36 6.33
CA GLY A 225 13.51 -2.72 5.21
C GLY A 225 12.33 -1.76 5.09
N SER A 226 11.47 -2.00 4.09
CA SER A 226 10.26 -1.22 3.86
C SER A 226 9.00 -2.05 4.10
N GLY A 227 8.13 -1.56 4.99
CA GLY A 227 6.85 -2.15 5.33
C GLY A 227 5.64 -1.49 4.66
N MET A 228 4.48 -2.11 4.83
CA MET A 228 3.20 -1.43 4.69
C MET A 228 2.32 -1.77 5.91
N HIS A 229 2.63 -1.19 7.08
CA HIS A 229 1.88 -1.56 8.29
C HIS A 229 0.39 -1.31 8.08
N ALA A 230 -0.43 -2.28 8.51
CA ALA A 230 -1.86 -2.24 8.33
C ALA A 230 -2.53 -2.02 9.68
N ASN A 231 -2.94 -0.78 9.93
CA ASN A 231 -3.80 -0.42 11.03
C ASN A 231 -5.24 -0.82 10.70
N PHE A 232 -5.94 -1.55 11.57
CA PHE A 232 -7.32 -1.95 11.31
C PHE A 232 -8.21 -1.97 12.56
N SER A 233 -9.49 -1.72 12.35
CA SER A 233 -10.54 -1.87 13.37
C SER A 233 -11.91 -2.08 12.74
N ASN A 234 -12.79 -2.80 13.43
CA ASN A 234 -14.24 -2.75 13.17
C ASN A 234 -14.98 -2.04 14.32
N GLY A 235 -16.28 -1.87 14.20
CA GLY A 235 -17.14 -1.19 15.16
C GLY A 235 -17.10 -1.84 16.54
N LEU A 236 -16.97 -3.16 16.61
CA LEU A 236 -16.81 -3.88 17.88
C LEU A 236 -15.51 -3.46 18.58
N MET A 237 -14.38 -3.46 17.88
CA MET A 237 -13.08 -3.05 18.43
C MET A 237 -13.09 -1.59 18.90
N ARG A 238 -13.81 -0.71 18.20
CA ARG A 238 -13.91 0.71 18.57
C ARG A 238 -14.82 0.99 19.76
N THR A 239 -15.69 0.05 20.16
CA THR A 239 -16.76 0.33 21.14
C THR A 239 -16.81 -0.59 22.36
N CYS A 240 -16.40 -1.86 22.24
CA CYS A 240 -16.62 -2.87 23.27
C CYS A 240 -15.96 -2.58 24.63
N GLY A 241 -14.75 -1.99 24.62
CA GLY A 241 -13.98 -1.79 25.84
C GLY A 241 -13.50 -3.07 26.50
N ASP A 242 -13.28 -4.13 25.72
CA ASP A 242 -12.96 -5.48 26.22
C ASP A 242 -11.64 -6.01 25.65
N LYS A 243 -10.66 -6.20 26.54
CA LYS A 243 -9.37 -6.82 26.23
C LYS A 243 -9.50 -8.21 25.60
N ALA A 244 -10.52 -8.98 25.98
CA ALA A 244 -10.71 -10.33 25.47
C ALA A 244 -10.95 -10.34 23.95
N VAL A 245 -11.64 -9.33 23.41
CA VAL A 245 -11.87 -9.19 21.96
C VAL A 245 -10.54 -9.01 21.21
N PHE A 246 -9.71 -8.07 21.65
CA PHE A 246 -8.39 -7.83 21.03
C PHE A 246 -7.47 -9.05 21.13
N THR A 247 -7.50 -9.72 22.28
CA THR A 247 -6.72 -10.95 22.51
C THR A 247 -7.18 -12.07 21.57
N ALA A 248 -8.49 -12.30 21.45
CA ALA A 248 -9.05 -13.33 20.57
C ALA A 248 -8.71 -13.07 19.09
N ILE A 249 -8.77 -11.81 18.65
CA ILE A 249 -8.35 -11.43 17.29
C ILE A 249 -6.87 -11.74 17.07
N CYS A 250 -5.99 -11.31 17.98
CA CYS A 250 -4.54 -11.59 17.86
C CYS A 250 -4.25 -13.10 17.85
N GLU A 251 -4.88 -13.89 18.72
CA GLU A 251 -4.72 -15.35 18.74
C GLU A 251 -5.22 -16.02 17.46
N GLU A 252 -6.30 -15.51 16.85
CA GLU A 252 -6.78 -16.04 15.58
C GLU A 252 -5.82 -15.72 14.44
N PHE A 253 -5.21 -14.53 14.41
CA PHE A 253 -4.13 -14.20 13.46
C PHE A 253 -2.94 -15.16 13.61
N GLY A 254 -2.57 -15.52 14.84
CA GLY A 254 -1.52 -16.52 15.11
C GLY A 254 -1.84 -17.94 14.62
N LYS A 255 -3.12 -18.26 14.39
CA LYS A 255 -3.56 -19.56 13.83
C LYS A 255 -3.57 -19.57 12.30
N ASN A 256 -3.54 -18.40 11.65
CA ASN A 256 -3.68 -18.26 10.19
C ASN A 256 -2.44 -17.61 9.55
N ILE A 257 -1.25 -17.72 10.18
CA ILE A 257 0.01 -17.07 9.73
C ILE A 257 0.27 -17.27 8.23
N LYS A 258 0.19 -18.53 7.76
CA LYS A 258 0.48 -18.86 6.36
C LYS A 258 -0.42 -18.09 5.38
N GLU A 259 -1.72 -18.06 5.66
CA GLU A 259 -2.71 -17.40 4.80
C GLU A 259 -2.43 -15.90 4.67
N HIS A 260 -2.00 -15.25 5.76
CA HIS A 260 -1.57 -13.86 5.75
C HIS A 260 -0.23 -13.68 5.00
N ILE A 261 0.80 -14.43 5.36
CA ILE A 261 2.15 -14.29 4.77
C ILE A 261 2.13 -14.55 3.25
N ASP A 262 1.30 -15.48 2.77
CA ASP A 262 1.14 -15.78 1.33
C ASP A 262 0.70 -14.54 0.50
N VAL A 263 0.03 -13.56 1.12
CA VAL A 263 -0.45 -12.33 0.45
C VAL A 263 0.24 -11.05 0.93
N TYR A 264 1.15 -11.13 1.90
CA TYR A 264 1.81 -9.97 2.53
C TYR A 264 3.03 -9.44 1.75
N GLY A 265 3.08 -9.70 0.44
CA GLY A 265 4.10 -9.21 -0.47
C GLY A 265 5.30 -10.15 -0.65
N ALA A 266 5.88 -10.09 -1.84
CA ALA A 266 7.00 -10.95 -2.22
C ALA A 266 8.30 -10.55 -1.51
N TYR A 267 9.18 -11.52 -1.27
CA TYR A 267 10.50 -11.33 -0.63
C TYR A 267 10.45 -10.82 0.81
N ASN A 268 9.30 -10.94 1.47
CA ASN A 268 9.11 -10.46 2.83
C ASN A 268 9.96 -11.23 3.86
N ASP A 269 10.44 -12.44 3.52
CA ASP A 269 11.41 -13.21 4.30
C ASP A 269 12.76 -12.51 4.46
N GLN A 270 13.10 -11.61 3.54
CA GLN A 270 14.31 -10.79 3.63
C GLN A 270 14.16 -9.62 4.60
N ARG A 271 12.92 -9.21 4.89
CA ARG A 271 12.60 -8.12 5.81
C ARG A 271 12.28 -8.63 7.21
N LEU A 272 11.33 -9.57 7.31
CA LEU A 272 10.83 -10.16 8.55
C LEU A 272 11.83 -11.18 9.12
N THR A 273 12.90 -10.67 9.73
CA THR A 273 14.05 -11.47 10.21
C THR A 273 14.16 -11.51 11.73
N GLY A 274 13.36 -10.73 12.46
CA GLY A 274 13.53 -10.52 13.90
C GLY A 274 14.44 -9.32 14.24
N LEU A 275 15.08 -8.72 13.24
CA LEU A 275 15.94 -7.53 13.36
C LEU A 275 15.20 -6.28 12.84
N HIS A 276 15.71 -5.10 13.17
CA HIS A 276 15.20 -3.79 12.68
C HIS A 276 13.69 -3.59 12.87
N GLU A 277 13.20 -3.79 14.10
CA GLU A 277 11.78 -3.63 14.45
C GLU A 277 10.80 -4.54 13.69
N THR A 278 11.26 -5.74 13.29
CA THR A 278 10.40 -6.75 12.66
C THR A 278 10.33 -8.02 13.50
N ALA A 279 9.21 -8.73 13.43
CA ALA A 279 9.14 -10.13 13.85
C ALA A 279 9.76 -11.04 12.77
N ALA A 280 10.24 -12.22 13.16
CA ALA A 280 10.67 -13.23 12.20
C ALA A 280 9.47 -13.81 11.43
N ILE A 281 9.62 -14.08 10.13
CA ILE A 281 8.51 -14.50 9.26
C ILE A 281 7.82 -15.81 9.68
N THR A 282 8.54 -16.69 10.40
CA THR A 282 8.03 -17.98 10.87
C THR A 282 7.32 -17.90 12.22
N ASP A 283 7.51 -16.79 12.94
CA ASP A 283 7.07 -16.64 14.31
C ASP A 283 5.89 -15.66 14.35
N PHE A 284 5.03 -15.81 15.35
CA PHE A 284 3.94 -14.86 15.57
C PHE A 284 3.93 -14.40 17.02
N SER A 285 3.85 -13.09 17.18
CA SER A 285 3.81 -12.43 18.48
C SER A 285 2.94 -11.19 18.42
N TYR A 286 2.38 -10.79 19.55
CA TYR A 286 1.65 -9.53 19.69
C TYR A 286 1.92 -8.93 21.06
N GLY A 287 1.95 -7.60 21.13
CA GLY A 287 2.30 -6.90 22.37
C GLY A 287 1.82 -5.47 22.42
N VAL A 288 1.58 -4.98 23.64
CA VAL A 288 1.24 -3.57 23.88
C VAL A 288 2.48 -2.73 23.64
N SER A 289 2.39 -1.79 22.68
CA SER A 289 3.50 -0.92 22.27
C SER A 289 4.77 -1.66 21.83
N ASP A 290 4.68 -2.96 21.50
CA ASP A 290 5.84 -3.76 21.11
C ASP A 290 6.09 -3.65 19.60
N ARG A 291 7.11 -2.88 19.25
CA ARG A 291 7.55 -2.69 17.87
C ARG A 291 8.19 -3.98 17.28
N GLY A 292 8.73 -4.88 18.09
CA GLY A 292 9.29 -6.15 17.60
C GLY A 292 8.23 -7.21 17.29
N SER A 293 6.96 -6.95 17.61
CA SER A 293 5.89 -7.93 17.47
C SER A 293 5.27 -7.98 16.07
N SER A 294 4.64 -9.11 15.72
CA SER A 294 3.87 -9.23 14.47
C SER A 294 2.65 -8.31 14.44
N ILE A 295 1.90 -8.27 15.55
CA ILE A 295 0.79 -7.34 15.75
C ILE A 295 1.06 -6.46 16.96
N ARG A 296 1.16 -5.16 16.73
CA ARG A 296 1.26 -4.17 17.79
C ARG A 296 -0.14 -3.79 18.26
N ILE A 297 -0.34 -3.79 19.58
CA ILE A 297 -1.51 -3.15 20.20
C ILE A 297 -1.08 -1.72 20.57
N PRO A 298 -1.60 -0.68 19.90
CA PRO A 298 -1.21 0.70 20.17
C PRO A 298 -1.52 1.12 21.60
N VAL A 299 -0.67 1.98 22.17
CA VAL A 299 -0.84 2.48 23.54
C VAL A 299 -2.22 3.13 23.74
N GLY A 300 -2.67 3.93 22.76
CA GLY A 300 -3.98 4.59 22.80
C GLY A 300 -5.14 3.60 22.91
N THR A 301 -5.03 2.40 22.31
CA THR A 301 -6.07 1.37 22.45
C THR A 301 -6.22 0.89 23.89
N VAL A 302 -5.12 0.81 24.64
CA VAL A 302 -5.15 0.43 26.06
C VAL A 302 -5.58 1.60 26.93
N GLU A 303 -5.08 2.80 26.67
CA GLU A 303 -5.42 4.03 27.41
C GLU A 303 -6.89 4.41 27.26
N ASP A 304 -7.50 4.18 26.10
CA ASP A 304 -8.93 4.39 25.83
C ASP A 304 -9.82 3.27 26.39
N GLY A 305 -9.26 2.39 27.22
CA GLY A 305 -9.97 1.32 27.89
C GLY A 305 -10.31 0.14 26.98
N TRP A 306 -9.34 -0.33 26.20
CA TRP A 306 -9.50 -1.40 25.19
C TRP A 306 -10.51 -1.04 24.11
N LYS A 307 -10.32 0.15 23.52
CA LYS A 307 -11.10 0.66 22.40
C LYS A 307 -10.14 1.24 21.37
N GLY A 308 -10.30 0.86 20.11
CA GLY A 308 -9.46 1.40 19.04
C GLY A 308 -9.13 0.36 17.99
N ARG A 309 -7.84 0.15 17.75
CA ARG A 309 -7.31 -0.55 16.58
C ARG A 309 -6.19 -1.52 16.92
N LEU A 310 -5.91 -2.41 16.00
CA LEU A 310 -4.68 -3.21 15.97
C LEU A 310 -3.81 -2.72 14.81
N GLU A 311 -2.52 -3.01 14.87
CA GLU A 311 -1.59 -2.77 13.78
C GLU A 311 -0.86 -4.07 13.41
N ASP A 312 -1.11 -4.58 12.22
CA ASP A 312 -0.34 -5.69 11.67
C ASP A 312 0.91 -5.15 10.97
N ARG A 313 2.09 -5.48 11.50
CA ARG A 313 3.38 -4.97 11.02
C ARG A 313 4.02 -5.86 9.95
N ARG A 314 3.40 -7.01 9.67
CA ARG A 314 3.93 -8.01 8.75
C ARG A 314 3.73 -7.72 7.26
N PRO A 315 2.80 -6.89 6.77
CA PRO A 315 2.74 -6.62 5.33
C PRO A 315 3.99 -5.88 4.83
N ALA A 316 4.53 -6.32 3.70
CA ALA A 316 5.65 -5.68 3.00
C ALA A 316 5.19 -4.42 2.23
N SER A 317 6.13 -3.51 1.96
CA SER A 317 5.91 -2.31 1.13
C SER A 317 5.38 -2.60 -0.28
N ASN A 318 5.71 -3.76 -0.87
CA ASN A 318 5.21 -4.22 -2.17
C ASN A 318 3.92 -5.05 -2.10
N GLY A 319 3.30 -5.15 -0.92
CA GLY A 319 2.05 -5.88 -0.73
C GLY A 319 0.89 -5.27 -1.51
N ASP A 320 -0.07 -6.12 -1.89
CA ASP A 320 -1.33 -5.69 -2.50
C ASP A 320 -2.34 -5.35 -1.39
N PRO A 321 -2.69 -4.07 -1.17
CA PRO A 321 -3.55 -3.64 -0.07
C PRO A 321 -4.93 -4.31 -0.10
N TYR A 322 -5.46 -4.67 -1.28
CA TYR A 322 -6.74 -5.38 -1.37
C TYR A 322 -6.66 -6.78 -0.76
N LYS A 323 -5.64 -7.55 -1.13
CA LYS A 323 -5.44 -8.93 -0.65
C LYS A 323 -5.13 -8.93 0.85
N ILE A 324 -4.33 -7.96 1.31
CA ILE A 324 -4.02 -7.77 2.73
C ILE A 324 -5.28 -7.45 3.52
N ALA A 325 -6.08 -6.48 3.09
CA ALA A 325 -7.32 -6.12 3.77
C ALA A 325 -8.32 -7.29 3.80
N ALA A 326 -8.47 -8.02 2.69
CA ALA A 326 -9.38 -9.17 2.60
C ALA A 326 -9.06 -10.26 3.64
N VAL A 327 -7.78 -10.64 3.80
CA VAL A 327 -7.40 -11.65 4.79
C VAL A 327 -7.51 -11.13 6.23
N ILE A 328 -7.26 -9.84 6.47
CA ILE A 328 -7.46 -9.19 7.77
C ILE A 328 -8.94 -9.24 8.18
N ILE A 329 -9.85 -8.85 7.28
CA ILE A 329 -11.30 -8.91 7.50
C ILE A 329 -11.70 -10.34 7.86
N LYS A 330 -11.38 -11.29 6.98
CA LYS A 330 -11.74 -12.70 7.13
C LYS A 330 -11.31 -13.26 8.49
N THR A 331 -10.05 -13.05 8.88
CA THR A 331 -9.52 -13.56 10.15
C THR A 331 -10.15 -12.85 11.35
N THR A 332 -10.41 -11.55 11.26
CA THR A 332 -11.07 -10.78 12.32
C THR A 332 -12.51 -11.27 12.56
N HIS A 333 -13.31 -11.45 11.49
CA HIS A 333 -14.66 -12.04 11.63
C HIS A 333 -14.61 -13.45 12.21
N LYS A 334 -13.67 -14.28 11.77
CA LYS A 334 -13.49 -15.64 12.29
C LYS A 334 -13.19 -15.66 13.79
N ALA A 335 -12.46 -14.66 14.30
CA ALA A 335 -12.20 -14.52 15.72
C ALA A 335 -13.46 -14.13 16.50
N VAL A 336 -14.15 -13.08 16.03
CA VAL A 336 -15.35 -12.52 16.67
C VAL A 336 -16.52 -13.51 16.66
N ALA A 337 -16.71 -14.27 15.58
CA ALA A 337 -17.80 -15.24 15.48
C ALA A 337 -17.68 -16.43 16.45
N LYS A 338 -16.52 -16.62 17.10
CA LYS A 338 -16.30 -17.68 18.11
C LYS A 338 -16.48 -17.19 19.54
N MET A 339 -16.70 -15.89 19.75
CA MET A 339 -16.90 -15.26 21.05
C MET A 339 -18.38 -15.25 21.42
#